data_AF-A0A2M7A3U6-F1
#
_entry.id   AF-A0A2M7A3U6-F1
#
_cell.length_a   1.000
_cell.length_b   1.000
_cell.length_c   1.000
_cell.angle_alpha   90.00
_cell.angle_beta   90.00
_cell.angle_gamma   90.00
#
_symmetry.space_group_name_H-M   'P 1'
#
loop_
_entity.id
_entity.type
_entity.pdbx_description
1 polymer ?
#
loop_
_entity_poly.entity_id
_entity_poly.type
_entity_poly.pdbx_seq_one_letter_code
_entity_poly.pdbx_strand_id
1 'polypeptide(L)' 'MPVNPLESVIKQAQTLDLSGQLRLIEEIENLLGKTCDAVPSRPLVYGEFHGEGGHLSSEEDFLIAEWRPTESDLNGP' A
#
# COMPACT_ATOMS: atom_id res chain seq x y z
N MET A 1 26.59 11.42 10.88
CA MET A 1 25.12 11.29 11.01
C MET A 1 24.59 10.90 9.64
N PRO A 2 23.91 9.77 9.46
CA PRO A 2 23.30 9.47 8.17
C PRO A 2 22.18 10.49 7.95
N VAL A 3 22.32 11.29 6.90
CA VAL A 3 21.26 12.20 6.44
C VAL A 3 20.09 11.33 6.02
N ASN A 4 18.93 11.52 6.64
CA ASN A 4 17.72 10.85 6.25
C ASN A 4 17.45 11.18 4.76
N PRO A 5 17.50 10.20 3.84
CA PRO A 5 17.43 10.46 2.41
C PRO A 5 16.13 11.18 2.03
N LEU A 6 15.04 10.92 2.76
CA LEU A 6 13.77 11.59 2.55
C LEU A 6 13.83 13.10 2.88
N GLU A 7 14.48 13.48 3.97
CA GLU A 7 14.63 14.88 4.36
C GLU A 7 15.47 15.67 3.35
N SER A 8 16.46 15.02 2.73
CA SER A 8 17.26 15.60 1.65
C SER A 8 16.41 15.87 0.41
N VAL A 9 15.55 14.93 0.04
CA VAL A 9 14.62 15.08 -1.10
C VAL A 9 13.61 16.20 -0.85
N ILE A 10 13.05 16.28 0.36
CA ILE A 10 12.10 17.34 0.73
C ILE A 10 12.75 18.72 0.63
N LYS A 11 13.99 18.87 1.15
CA LYS A 11 14.72 20.14 1.06
C LYS A 11 14.99 20.54 -0.40
N GLN A 12 15.36 19.59 -1.25
CA GLN A 12 15.60 19.86 -2.66
C GLN A 12 14.29 20.27 -3.38
N ALA A 13 13.18 19.58 -3.10
CA ALA A 13 11.87 19.93 -3.67
C ALA A 13 11.41 21.34 -3.27
N GLN A 14 11.73 21.78 -2.04
CA GLN A 14 11.41 23.13 -1.55
C GLN A 14 12.25 24.22 -2.23
N THR A 15 13.41 23.89 -2.81
CA THR A 15 14.22 24.86 -3.56
C THR A 15 13.77 25.08 -5.01
N LEU A 16 12.84 24.26 -5.50
CA LEU A 16 12.29 24.40 -6.85
C LEU A 16 11.30 25.58 -6.92
N ASP A 17 11.23 26.20 -8.10
CA ASP A 17 10.17 27.15 -8.42
C ASP A 17 8.84 26.43 -8.66
N LEU A 18 7.74 27.19 -8.77
CA LEU A 18 6.40 26.63 -8.95
C LEU A 18 6.32 25.70 -10.17
N SER A 19 7.00 26.04 -11.27
CA SER A 19 7.03 25.21 -12.47
C SER A 19 7.76 23.88 -12.23
N GLY A 20 8.90 23.90 -11.54
CA GLY A 20 9.62 22.70 -11.14
C GLY A 20 8.83 21.81 -10.18
N GLN A 21 8.09 22.41 -9.24
CA GLN A 21 7.22 21.67 -8.33
C GLN A 21 6.07 20.98 -9.06
N LEU A 22 5.42 21.65 -10.01
CA LEU A 22 4.34 21.07 -10.81
C LEU A 22 4.83 19.89 -11.67
N ARG A 23 5.99 20.02 -12.32
CA ARG A 23 6.61 18.92 -13.07
C ARG A 23 6.96 17.73 -12.18
N LEU A 24 7.43 17.98 -10.96
CA LEU A 24 7.71 16.93 -10.00
C LEU A 24 6.44 16.15 -9.64
N ILE A 25 5.32 16.85 -9.45
CA ILE A 25 4.02 16.23 -9.16
C ILE A 25 3.55 15.40 -10.37
N GLU A 26 3.63 15.92 -11.59
CA GLU A 26 3.27 15.18 -12.81
C GLU A 26 4.11 13.90 -12.98
N GLU A 27 5.41 13.95 -12.68
CA GLU A 27 6.28 12.78 -12.72
C GLU A 27 5.91 11.75 -11.64
N ILE A 28 5.59 12.19 -10.43
CA ILE A 28 5.14 11.31 -9.34
C ILE A 28 3.81 10.64 -9.72
N GLU A 29 2.84 11.39 -10.24
CA GLU A 29 1.56 10.86 -10.71
C GLU A 29 1.76 9.83 -11.83
N ASN A 30 2.63 10.11 -12.79
CA ASN A 30 2.96 9.18 -13.86
C ASN A 30 3.64 7.90 -13.34
N LEU A 31 4.48 8.02 -12.33
CA LEU A 31 5.20 6.88 -11.74
C LEU A 31 4.25 6.01 -10.91
N LEU A 32 3.38 6.62 -10.11
CA LEU A 32 2.35 5.94 -9.33
C LEU A 32 1.30 5.27 -10.22
N GLY A 33 0.91 5.92 -11.31
CA GLY A 33 -0.01 5.36 -12.31
C GLY A 33 0.56 4.12 -13.01
N LYS A 34 1.89 4.04 -13.19
CA LYS A 34 2.58 2.88 -13.78
C LYS A 34 2.81 1.74 -12.79
N THR A 35 2.87 2.02 -11.49
CA THR A 35 2.99 0.95 -10.46
C THR A 35 1.69 0.20 -10.19
N CYS A 36 0.60 0.57 -10.86
CA CYS A 36 -0.70 -0.10 -10.77
C CYS A 36 -0.95 -1.07 -11.95
N ASP A 37 0.11 -1.60 -12.58
CA ASP A 37 -0.02 -2.85 -13.31
C ASP A 37 -0.30 -3.93 -12.28
N ALA A 38 -1.59 -4.21 -12.07
CA ALA A 38 -2.06 -5.24 -11.16
C ALA A 38 -1.23 -6.50 -11.41
N VAL A 39 -0.39 -6.86 -10.44
CA VAL A 39 0.21 -8.19 -10.38
C VAL A 39 -0.97 -9.14 -10.55
N PRO A 40 -1.01 -9.99 -11.60
CA PRO A 40 -2.15 -10.83 -11.85
C PRO A 40 -2.44 -11.58 -10.55
N SER A 41 -3.58 -11.27 -9.93
CA SER A 41 -3.91 -11.75 -8.60
C SER A 41 -4.05 -13.26 -8.71
N ARG A 42 -2.99 -13.98 -8.33
CA ARG A 42 -3.10 -15.42 -8.19
C ARG A 42 -4.16 -15.66 -7.11
N PRO A 43 -5.16 -16.53 -7.35
CA PRO A 43 -6.12 -16.87 -6.31
C PRO A 43 -5.36 -17.40 -5.09
N LEU A 44 -5.75 -16.93 -3.91
CA LEU A 44 -5.18 -17.43 -2.65
C LEU A 44 -5.46 -18.93 -2.54
N VAL A 45 -4.39 -19.73 -2.44
CA VAL A 45 -4.51 -21.18 -2.25
C VAL A 45 -4.42 -21.48 -0.76
N TYR A 46 -5.46 -22.13 -0.22
CA TYR A 46 -5.46 -22.56 1.19
C TYR A 46 -4.23 -23.42 1.49
N GLY A 47 -3.49 -23.08 2.54
CA GLY A 47 -2.28 -23.81 2.95
C GLY A 47 -0.96 -23.37 2.29
N GLU A 48 -0.99 -22.50 1.27
CA GLU A 48 0.20 -22.15 0.47
C GLU A 48 1.32 -21.48 1.29
N PHE A 49 0.96 -20.72 2.32
CA PHE A 49 1.91 -19.99 3.17
C PHE A 49 2.08 -20.59 4.57
N HIS A 50 1.64 -21.84 4.79
CA HIS A 50 1.68 -22.47 6.12
C HIS A 50 3.09 -22.86 6.64
N GLY A 51 4.17 -22.63 5.88
CA GLY A 51 5.46 -23.25 6.21
C GLY A 51 6.74 -22.42 6.07
N GLU A 52 6.78 -21.37 5.26
CA GLU A 52 8.08 -20.77 4.87
C GLU A 52 8.12 -19.24 5.04
N GLY A 53 8.43 -18.81 6.26
CA GLY A 53 9.16 -17.57 6.50
C GLY A 53 8.33 -16.29 6.70
N GLY A 54 8.22 -15.86 7.97
CA GLY A 54 7.83 -14.50 8.35
C GLY A 54 6.42 -14.43 8.93
N HIS A 55 6.31 -13.89 10.15
CA HIS A 55 5.11 -13.66 10.96
C HIS A 55 3.78 -14.19 10.37
N LEU A 56 3.42 -15.40 10.80
CA LEU A 56 2.03 -15.87 10.71
C LEU A 56 1.11 -14.79 11.29
N SER A 57 0.02 -14.50 10.59
CA SER A 57 -1.08 -13.68 11.11
C SER A 57 -1.38 -14.13 12.54
N SER A 58 -1.29 -13.19 13.48
CA SER A 58 -1.63 -13.45 14.88
C SER A 58 -3.11 -13.79 15.00
N GLU A 59 -3.50 -14.40 16.12
CA GLU A 59 -4.92 -14.62 16.43
C GLU A 59 -5.74 -13.31 16.37
N GLU A 60 -5.11 -12.18 16.68
CA GLU A 60 -5.69 -10.84 16.56
C GLU A 60 -5.97 -10.47 15.08
N ASP A 61 -5.06 -10.80 14.16
CA ASP A 61 -5.26 -10.55 12.72
C ASP A 61 -6.44 -11.37 12.16
N PHE A 62 -6.62 -12.60 12.66
CA PHE A 62 -7.77 -13.43 12.29
C PHE A 62 -9.09 -12.88 12.85
N LEU A 63 -9.09 -12.38 14.09
CA LEU A 63 -10.28 -11.77 14.69
C LEU A 63 -10.71 -10.49 13.96
N ILE A 64 -9.77 -9.72 13.42
CA ILE A 64 -10.07 -8.52 12.63
C ILE A 64 -10.59 -8.88 11.24
N ALA A 65 -10.11 -9.98 10.66
CA ALA A 65 -10.52 -10.45 9.32
C ALA A 65 -11.80 -11.31 9.33
N GLU A 66 -12.28 -11.72 10.51
CA GLU A 66 -13.50 -12.51 10.64
C GLU A 66 -14.71 -11.69 10.20
N TRP A 67 -15.36 -12.12 9.13
CA TRP A 67 -16.58 -11.48 8.65
C TRP A 67 -17.71 -11.68 9.67
N ARG A 68 -18.18 -10.57 10.25
CA ARG A 68 -19.31 -10.52 11.18
C ARG A 68 -20.46 -9.75 10.53
N PRO A 69 -21.26 -10.40 9.68
CA PRO A 69 -22.37 -9.72 9.03
C PRO A 69 -23.38 -9.24 10.06
N THR A 70 -23.90 -8.04 9.87
CA THR A 70 -25.06 -7.56 10.61
C THR A 70 -26.34 -8.17 10.02
N GLU A 71 -27.45 -8.13 10.77
CA GLU A 71 -28.75 -8.60 10.23
C GLU A 71 -29.14 -7.88 8.94
N SER A 72 -28.71 -6.63 8.76
CA SER A 72 -28.92 -5.86 7.53
C SER A 72 -28.09 -6.39 6.35
N ASP A 73 -26.88 -6.90 6.60
CA ASP A 73 -26.02 -7.51 5.58
C ASP A 73 -26.54 -8.88 5.12
N LEU A 74 -27.19 -9.61 6.04
CA LEU A 74 -27.78 -10.93 5.74
C LEU A 74 -29.11 -10.83 5.01
N ASN A 75 -29.90 -9.80 5.30
CA ASN A 75 -31.25 -9.64 4.76
C ASN A 75 -31.33 -8.73 3.53
N GLY A 76 -30.24 -8.05 3.18
CA GLY A 76 -30.21 -7.09 2.07
C GLY A 76 -31.07 -5.85 2.34
N PRO A 77 -31.05 -4.85 1.44
CA PRO A 77 -31.95 -3.70 1.51
C PRO A 77 -33.42 -4.06 1.30
#